data_AF-A0A0V0GZ54-F1
#
_entry.id   AF-A0A0V0GZ54-F1
#
_cell.length_a   1.000
_cell.length_b   1.000
_cell.length_c   1.000
_cell.angle_alpha   90.00
_cell.angle_beta   90.00
_cell.angle_gamma   90.00
#
_symmetry.space_group_name_H-M   'P 1'
#
loop_
_entity.id
_entity.type
_entity.pdbx_description
1 polymer ?
#
loop_
_entity_poly.entity_id
_entity_poly.type
_entity_poly.pdbx_seq_one_letter_code
_entity_poly.pdbx_strand_id
1 'polypeptide(L)'
;MISHYNHTNRWISSFRGIWGWDDSYIYIGNMERGVDVISVADKKLDFTLRSEHMTAIPCRFDAHQKEVGMLAGATSGGQVYIWTAS
;
A
#
# COMPACT_ATOMS: atom_id res chain seq x y z
N MET A 1 -12.46 6.76 11.69
CA MET A 1 -12.02 7.33 10.40
C MET A 1 -10.52 7.53 10.50
N ILE A 2 -9.73 7.02 9.56
CA ILE A 2 -8.26 7.12 9.56
C ILE A 2 -7.88 8.11 8.46
N SER A 3 -7.06 9.10 8.81
CA SER A 3 -6.59 10.07 7.83
C SER A 3 -5.60 9.40 6.86
N HIS A 4 -5.75 9.67 5.58
CA HIS A 4 -4.91 9.10 4.53
C HIS A 4 -4.67 10.16 3.46
N TYR A 5 -3.40 10.30 3.05
CA TYR A 5 -3.03 11.33 2.10
C TYR A 5 -3.31 10.90 0.67
N ASN A 6 -4.53 11.20 0.21
CA ASN A 6 -5.05 10.85 -1.11
C ASN A 6 -5.26 12.07 -2.04
N HIS A 7 -4.64 13.22 -1.75
CA HIS A 7 -4.89 14.43 -2.52
C HIS A 7 -4.18 14.40 -3.89
N THR A 8 -4.79 13.73 -4.86
CA THR A 8 -4.20 13.50 -6.18
C THR A 8 -4.41 14.72 -7.09
N ASN A 9 -3.34 15.40 -7.50
CA ASN A 9 -3.41 16.46 -8.54
C ASN A 9 -3.32 15.91 -9.98
N ARG A 10 -3.56 14.61 -10.19
CA ARG A 10 -3.35 13.92 -11.48
C ARG A 10 -4.46 12.89 -11.72
N TRP A 11 -4.63 12.49 -12.98
CA TRP A 11 -5.45 11.34 -13.41
C TRP A 11 -4.81 10.00 -13.00
N ILE A 12 -4.60 9.78 -11.70
CA ILE A 12 -4.14 8.49 -11.20
C ILE A 12 -5.33 7.59 -10.91
N SER A 13 -5.12 6.28 -11.04
CA SER A 13 -6.12 5.31 -10.58
C SER A 13 -6.40 5.55 -9.10
N SER A 14 -7.68 5.55 -8.71
CA SER A 14 -8.07 5.67 -7.31
C SER A 14 -7.34 4.63 -6.47
N PHE A 15 -6.74 5.07 -5.36
CA PHE A 15 -6.11 4.17 -4.41
C PHE A 15 -7.16 3.23 -3.85
N ARG A 16 -6.88 1.93 -3.94
CA ARG A 16 -7.74 0.88 -3.41
C ARG A 16 -6.99 0.21 -2.28
N GLY A 17 -7.55 0.33 -1.07
CA GLY A 17 -7.09 -0.44 0.07
C GLY A 17 -7.39 -1.93 -0.12
N ILE A 18 -6.49 -2.79 0.36
CA ILE A 18 -6.72 -4.23 0.46
C ILE A 18 -6.43 -4.72 1.88
N TRP A 19 -7.05 -5.82 2.26
CA TRP A 19 -6.66 -6.56 3.45
C TRP A 19 -5.32 -7.27 3.22
N GLY A 20 -4.51 -7.34 4.28
CA GLY A 20 -3.41 -8.27 4.36
C GLY A 20 -3.90 -9.71 4.48
N TRP A 21 -3.00 -10.66 4.25
CA TRP A 21 -3.33 -12.08 4.23
C TRP A 21 -3.99 -12.58 5.53
N ASP A 22 -3.55 -12.08 6.69
CA ASP A 22 -4.02 -12.47 8.02
C ASP A 22 -5.04 -11.50 8.62
N ASP A 23 -5.56 -10.55 7.83
CA ASP A 23 -6.47 -9.48 8.25
C ASP A 23 -5.94 -8.55 9.36
N SER A 24 -4.66 -8.64 9.74
CA SER A 24 -4.05 -7.79 10.78
C SER A 24 -3.87 -6.34 10.32
N TYR A 25 -3.69 -6.15 9.01
CA TYR A 25 -3.38 -4.86 8.40
C TYR A 25 -4.19 -4.58 7.13
N ILE A 26 -4.35 -3.30 6.82
CA ILE A 26 -4.84 -2.81 5.52
C ILE A 26 -3.71 -2.06 4.82
N TYR A 27 -3.53 -2.31 3.53
CA TYR A 27 -2.53 -1.66 2.69
C TYR A 27 -3.17 -0.71 1.69
N ILE A 28 -2.68 0.53 1.61
CA ILE A 28 -3.17 1.52 0.64
C ILE A 28 -2.05 2.46 0.19
N GLY A 29 -1.94 2.71 -1.11
CA GLY A 29 -0.95 3.64 -1.66
C GLY A 29 -1.30 5.10 -1.33
N ASN A 30 -0.30 5.95 -1.10
CA ASN A 30 -0.48 7.34 -0.71
C ASN A 30 0.25 8.32 -1.64
N MET A 31 -0.07 9.61 -1.52
CA MET A 31 0.53 10.67 -2.37
C MET A 31 2.00 11.00 -2.07
N GLU A 32 2.62 10.38 -1.07
CA GLU A 32 4.06 10.47 -0.79
C GLU A 32 4.88 9.39 -1.52
N ARG A 33 4.28 8.67 -2.49
CA ARG A 33 4.91 7.50 -3.14
C ARG A 33 5.22 6.41 -2.11
N GLY A 34 4.33 6.25 -1.14
CA GLY A 34 4.39 5.24 -0.09
C GLY A 34 3.21 4.27 -0.14
N VAL A 35 3.30 3.21 0.66
CA VAL A 35 2.18 2.34 1.01
C VAL A 35 1.91 2.50 2.51
N ASP A 36 0.78 3.08 2.85
CA ASP A 36 0.30 3.15 4.23
C ASP A 36 -0.10 1.75 4.71
N VAL A 37 0.39 1.38 5.89
CA VAL A 37 0.09 0.15 6.60
C VAL A 37 -0.75 0.51 7.81
N ILE A 38 -2.02 0.15 7.76
CA ILE A 38 -3.02 0.51 8.77
C ILE A 38 -3.27 -0.69 9.68
N SER A 39 -3.01 -0.54 10.98
CA SER A 39 -3.35 -1.55 11.98
C SER A 39 -4.87 -1.63 12.14
N VAL A 40 -5.42 -2.83 11.98
CA VAL A 40 -6.86 -3.09 12.12
C VAL A 40 -7.25 -3.08 13.60
N ALA A 41 -6.41 -3.65 14.46
CA ALA A 41 -6.63 -3.71 15.90
C ALA A 41 -6.65 -2.30 16.52
N ASP A 42 -5.66 -1.48 16.16
CA ASP A 42 -5.48 -0.14 16.74
C ASP A 42 -6.25 0.96 15.99
N LYS A 43 -6.74 0.66 14.78
CA LYS A 43 -7.47 1.58 13.91
C LYS A 43 -6.68 2.86 13.64
N LYS A 44 -5.38 2.72 13.38
CA LYS A 44 -4.46 3.83 13.09
C LYS A 44 -3.50 3.47 11.96
N LEU A 45 -2.95 4.49 11.31
CA LEU A 45 -1.75 4.34 10.50
C LEU A 45 -0.61 3.90 11.42
N ASP A 46 -0.04 2.74 11.16
CA ASP A 46 1.08 2.21 11.95
C ASP A 46 2.39 2.74 11.37
N PHE A 47 2.61 2.54 10.07
CA PHE A 47 3.76 3.06 9.33
C PHE A 47 3.49 3.14 7.83
N THR A 48 4.43 3.73 7.09
CA THR A 48 4.38 3.83 5.61
C THR A 48 5.61 3.16 5.02
N LEU A 49 5.41 2.15 4.16
CA LEU A 49 6.47 1.53 3.38
C LEU A 49 6.94 2.51 2.31
N ARG A 50 8.25 2.78 2.28
CA ARG A 50 8.90 3.67 1.31
C ARG A 50 10.19 3.03 0.80
N SER A 51 10.58 3.41 -0.41
CA SER A 51 11.85 3.02 -1.01
C SER A 51 12.31 4.11 -1.96
N GLU A 52 13.61 4.35 -2.05
CA GLU A 52 14.20 5.25 -3.03
C GLU A 52 13.93 4.80 -4.49
N HIS A 53 13.72 3.50 -4.69
CA HIS A 53 13.39 2.92 -5.99
C HIS A 53 11.90 3.10 -6.36
N MET A 54 11.05 3.50 -5.40
CA MET A 54 9.62 3.71 -5.63
C MET A 54 9.36 5.11 -6.19
N THR A 55 9.57 5.24 -7.51
CA THR A 55 9.43 6.53 -8.21
C THR A 55 7.99 6.89 -8.57
N ALA A 56 7.06 5.94 -8.50
CA ALA A 56 5.64 6.18 -8.65
C ALA A 56 4.81 5.44 -7.59
N ILE A 57 3.58 5.91 -7.39
CA ILE A 57 2.68 5.42 -6.35
C ILE A 57 2.00 4.12 -6.83
N PRO A 58 2.11 3.01 -6.09
CA PRO A 58 1.30 1.81 -6.37
C PRO A 58 -0.17 2.06 -6.01
N CYS A 59 -1.07 1.73 -6.94
CA CYS A 59 -2.51 1.97 -6.81
C CYS A 59 -3.35 0.68 -6.79
N ARG A 60 -2.71 -0.46 -7.09
CA ARG A 60 -3.31 -1.79 -7.05
C ARG A 60 -2.37 -2.69 -6.26
N PHE A 61 -2.94 -3.53 -5.42
CA PHE A 61 -2.20 -4.42 -4.55
C PHE A 61 -2.80 -5.81 -4.58
N ASP A 62 -1.98 -6.80 -4.25
CA ASP A 62 -2.41 -8.15 -3.93
C ASP A 62 -1.53 -8.71 -2.80
N ALA A 63 -2.15 -9.30 -1.79
CA ALA A 63 -1.44 -9.93 -0.68
C ALA A 63 -1.14 -11.39 -1.03
N HIS A 64 0.05 -11.88 -0.68
CA HIS A 64 0.40 -13.26 -1.01
C HIS A 64 -0.45 -14.24 -0.21
N GLN A 65 -1.05 -15.23 -0.87
CA GLN A 65 -2.03 -16.15 -0.28
C GLN A 65 -1.46 -17.17 0.72
N LYS A 66 -0.13 -17.26 0.86
CA LYS A 66 0.54 -18.25 1.69
C LYS A 66 1.69 -17.70 2.52
N GLU A 67 2.05 -16.42 2.33
CA GLU A 67 3.21 -15.82 2.98
C GLU A 67 2.76 -14.53 3.65
N VAL A 68 2.65 -14.57 4.98
CA VAL A 68 2.21 -13.45 5.80
C VAL A 68 3.16 -12.28 5.61
N GLY A 69 2.62 -11.08 5.41
CA GLY A 69 3.42 -9.88 5.25
C GLY A 69 4.01 -9.68 3.86
N MET A 70 3.80 -10.60 2.91
CA MET A 70 4.15 -10.37 1.51
C MET A 70 3.05 -9.62 0.76
N LEU A 71 3.47 -8.63 -0.02
CA LEU A 71 2.60 -7.74 -0.78
C LEU A 71 3.20 -7.51 -2.17
N ALA A 72 2.37 -7.58 -3.21
CA ALA A 72 2.69 -7.09 -4.54
C ALA A 72 1.89 -5.82 -4.81
N GLY A 73 2.49 -4.85 -5.52
CA GLY A 73 1.85 -3.59 -5.86
C GLY A 73 2.23 -3.11 -7.25
N ALA A 74 1.25 -2.59 -7.99
CA ALA A 74 1.44 -2.10 -9.35
C ALA A 74 1.05 -0.62 -9.47
N THR A 75 1.81 0.10 -10.30
CA THR A 75 1.55 1.50 -10.65
C THR A 75 0.88 1.60 -12.03
N SER A 76 0.19 2.71 -12.30
CA SER A 76 -0.35 2.98 -13.64
C SER A 76 0.72 3.19 -14.71
N GLY A 77 1.97 3.44 -14.28
CA GLY A 77 3.13 3.62 -15.16
C GLY A 77 3.83 2.32 -15.57
N GLY A 78 3.28 1.16 -15.18
CA GLY A 78 3.83 -0.15 -15.56
C GLY A 78 4.94 -0.67 -14.65
N GLN A 79 5.12 -0.09 -13.45
CA GLN A 79 6.06 -0.59 -12.45
C GLN A 79 5.37 -1.57 -11.50
N VAL A 80 6.09 -2.61 -11.08
CA VAL A 80 5.66 -3.58 -10.09
C VAL A 80 6.68 -3.62 -8.96
N TYR A 81 6.19 -3.60 -7.73
CA TYR A 81 6.98 -3.68 -6.51
C TYR A 81 6.52 -4.89 -5.70
N ILE A 82 7.47 -5.55 -5.04
CA ILE A 82 7.22 -6.69 -4.16
C ILE A 82 7.86 -6.36 -2.82
N TRP A 83 7.08 -6.46 -1.75
CA TRP A 83 7.55 -6.34 -0.37
C TRP A 83 7.57 -7.73 0.26
N THR A 84 8.68 -8.02 0.94
CA THR A 84 8.91 -9.25 1.70
C THR A 84 8.93 -8.93 3.19
N ALA A 85 8.60 -9.91 4.03
CA ALA A 85 8.68 -9.78 5.49
C ALA A 85 10.13 -9.79 6.03
N SER A 86 11.09 -10.15 5.18
CA SER A 86 12.52 -10.27 5.46
C SER A 86 13.32 -9.02 5.10
#